data_AF-A0A4Q6AMN0-F1
#
_entry.id   AF-A0A4Q6AMN0-F1
#
_cell.length_a   1.000
_cell.length_b   1.000
_cell.length_c   1.000
_cell.angle_alpha   90.00
_cell.angle_beta   90.00
_cell.angle_gamma   90.00
#
_symmetry.space_group_name_H-M   'P 1'
#
loop_
_entity.id
_entity.type
_entity.pdbx_description
1 polymer ?
#
loop_
_entity_poly.entity_id
_entity_poly.type
_entity_poly.pdbx_seq_one_letter_code
_entity_poly.pdbx_strand_id
1 'polypeptide(L)' 'VLTDSHSPGMYRTNGAVVNIDAWYTAFNVQPGDGLYLAPDKRIRIW' A
#
# COMPACT_ATOMS: atom_id res chain seq x y z
N VAL A 1 8.48 18.23 9.91
CA VAL A 1 7.56 17.42 9.08
C VAL A 1 6.65 18.26 8.19
N LEU A 2 6.26 19.49 8.56
CA LEU A 2 5.43 20.36 7.69
C LEU A 2 6.09 20.86 6.39
N THR A 3 7.42 20.78 6.28
CA THR A 3 8.20 21.31 5.15
C THR A 3 8.88 20.23 4.32
N ASP A 4 8.83 18.96 4.76
CA ASP A 4 9.43 17.86 4.01
C ASP A 4 8.39 17.33 3.01
N SER A 5 8.70 17.41 1.72
CA SER A 5 7.83 16.93 0.64
C SER A 5 7.69 15.42 0.60
N HIS A 6 8.59 14.69 1.28
CA HIS A 6 8.51 13.23 1.35
C HIS A 6 7.41 12.80 2.31
N SER A 7 6.66 11.78 1.91
CA SER A 7 5.71 11.15 2.82
C SER A 7 6.43 10.60 4.06
N PRO A 8 5.82 10.65 5.25
CA PRO A 8 6.36 10.00 6.44
C PRO A 8 6.68 8.51 6.21
N GLY A 9 7.72 8.00 6.87
CA GLY A 9 8.27 6.66 6.62
C GLY A 9 7.22 5.54 6.62
N MET A 10 6.28 5.56 7.57
CA MET A 10 5.19 4.58 7.64
C MET A 10 4.32 4.53 6.38
N TYR A 11 4.06 5.67 5.74
CA TYR A 11 3.29 5.74 4.50
C TYR A 11 4.12 5.39 3.28
N ARG A 12 5.43 5.64 3.30
CA ARG A 12 6.33 5.20 2.24
C ARG A 12 6.37 3.68 2.13
N THR A 13 6.39 2.98 3.26
CA THR A 13 6.36 1.51 3.29
C THR A 13 4.95 1.00 3.01
N ASN A 14 3.97 1.34 3.85
CA ASN A 14 2.65 0.73 3.78
C ASN A 14 1.82 1.23 2.59
N GLY A 15 1.92 2.51 2.25
CA GLY A 15 1.13 3.10 1.15
C GLY A 15 1.53 2.58 -0.23
N ALA A 16 2.77 2.14 -0.41
CA ALA A 16 3.23 1.56 -1.67
C ALA A 16 2.73 0.11 -1.84
N VAL A 17 2.96 -0.75 -0.84
CA VAL A 17 2.72 -2.21 -0.98
C VAL A 17 1.26 -2.58 -1.19
N VAL A 18 0.31 -1.82 -0.62
CA VAL A 18 -1.13 -2.08 -0.78
C VAL A 18 -1.63 -1.97 -2.23
N ASN A 19 -0.85 -1.34 -3.11
CA ASN A 19 -1.15 -1.18 -4.53
C ASN A 19 -0.46 -2.22 -5.42
N ILE A 20 0.37 -3.11 -4.86
CA ILE A 20 1.18 -4.09 -5.60
C ILE A 20 0.56 -5.47 -5.46
N ASP A 21 0.21 -6.13 -6.57
CA ASP A 21 -0.47 -7.43 -6.49
C ASP A 21 0.40 -8.52 -5.82
N ALA A 22 1.72 -8.47 -6.03
CA ALA A 22 2.67 -9.40 -5.41
C ALA A 22 2.68 -9.34 -3.87
N TRP A 23 2.30 -8.22 -3.25
CA TRP A 23 2.15 -8.10 -1.79
C TRP A 23 1.07 -9.05 -1.27
N TYR A 24 -0.07 -9.10 -1.96
CA TYR A 24 -1.18 -9.98 -1.58
C TYR A 24 -0.80 -11.45 -1.71
N THR A 25 -0.06 -11.81 -2.76
CA THR A 25 0.43 -13.19 -2.95
C THR A 25 1.50 -13.57 -1.94
N ALA A 26 2.49 -12.70 -1.70
CA ALA A 26 3.63 -13.01 -0.86
C ALA A 26 3.25 -13.21 0.61
N PHE A 27 2.25 -12.48 1.10
CA PHE A 27 1.84 -12.49 2.51
C PHE A 27 0.43 -13.05 2.73
N ASN A 28 -0.20 -13.57 1.68
CA ASN A 28 -1.57 -14.13 1.72
C ASN A 28 -2.61 -13.16 2.31
N VAL A 29 -2.54 -11.88 1.94
CA VAL A 29 -3.39 -10.80 2.50
C VAL A 29 -4.84 -10.96 2.05
N GLN A 30 -5.77 -10.97 3.00
CA GLN A 30 -7.20 -11.22 2.81
C GLN A 30 -8.06 -10.00 3.15
N PRO A 31 -9.32 -9.95 2.65
CA PRO A 31 -10.31 -8.98 3.14
C PRO A 31 -10.44 -9.05 4.66
N GLY A 32 -10.29 -7.91 5.33
CA GLY A 32 -10.30 -7.80 6.79
C GLY A 32 -8.92 -7.55 7.41
N ASP A 33 -7.84 -7.84 6.68
CA ASP A 33 -6.50 -7.49 7.12
C ASP A 33 -6.26 -5.97 7.06
N GLY A 34 -5.45 -5.45 7.98
CA GLY A 34 -5.27 -4.00 8.15
C GLY A 34 -4.68 -3.26 6.94
N LEU A 35 -3.92 -3.96 6.09
CA LEU A 35 -3.34 -3.43 4.84
C LEU A 35 -4.00 -4.03 3.59
N TYR A 36 -5.23 -4.54 3.70
CA TYR A 36 -5.98 -4.97 2.54
C TYR A 36 -6.62 -3.77 1.82
N LEU A 37 -6.40 -3.69 0.50
CA LEU A 37 -7.12 -2.80 -0.39
C LEU A 37 -7.79 -3.61 -1.51
N ALA A 38 -9.07 -3.33 -1.75
CA ALA A 38 -9.84 -4.00 -2.81
C ALA A 38 -9.18 -3.76 -4.19
N PRO A 39 -9.15 -4.75 -5.10
CA PRO A 39 -8.43 -4.64 -6.36
C PRO A 39 -8.76 -3.42 -7.21
N ASP A 40 -10.02 -2.99 -7.23
CA ASP A 40 -10.54 -1.83 -7.95
C ASP A 40 -10.13 -0.48 -7.34
N LYS A 41 -9.64 -0.48 -6.11
CA LYS A 41 -9.15 0.70 -5.40
C LYS A 41 -7.63 0.84 -5.45
N ARG A 42 -6.92 -0.14 -6.02
CA ARG A 42 -5.47 -0.11 -6.15
C ARG A 42 -5.06 0.84 -7.26
N ILE A 43 -4.15 1.73 -6.95
CA ILE A 43 -3.59 2.70 -7.90
C ILE A 43 -2.55 1.98 -8.77
N ARG A 44 -2.65 2.17 -10.09
CA ARG A 44 -1.63 1.75 -11.06
C ARG A 44 -1.25 2.95 -11.91
N ILE A 45 0.04 3.21 -12.03
CA ILE A 45 0.57 4.39 -12.74
C ILE A 45 1.23 3.97 -14.05
N TRP A 46 2.11 2.98 -13.97
CA TRP A 46 2.88 2.45 -15.10
C TRP A 46 2.26 1.15 -15.62
#